data_AF-A0A1F4CBW2-F1
#
_entry.id   AF-A0A1F4CBW2-F1
#
_cell.length_a   1.000
_cell.length_b   1.000
_cell.length_c   1.000
_cell.angle_alpha   90.00
_cell.angle_beta   90.00
_cell.angle_gamma   90.00
#
_symmetry.space_group_name_H-M   'P 1'
#
loop_
_entity.id
_entity.type
_entity.pdbx_description
1 polymer ?
#
loop_
_entity_poly.entity_id
_entity_poly.type
_entity_poly.pdbx_seq_one_letter_code
_entity_poly.pdbx_strand_id
1 'polypeptide(L)'
;MQHTHSKWVTRERPKIDRIACPWLIRRFIDPGAEFLYVPSADVLTIAKAEQAIPYDVPDVQFSHRGEYCSFDAFIADFGLRDPALADLALIVRRADTGKPELTPQSPGLLAVSLGLSVNYPDDHAMLDHGMVVYDALYAWIRSTRAEVHSADLSKKQP
;
A
#
# COMPACT_ATOMS: atom_id res chain seq x y z
N MET A 1 -27.43 7.87 -10.94
CA MET A 1 -27.05 8.35 -9.59
C MET A 1 -25.53 8.40 -9.58
N GLN A 2 -24.91 9.58 -9.48
CA GLN A 2 -23.46 9.67 -9.31
C GLN A 2 -23.14 9.01 -7.96
N HIS A 3 -22.41 7.89 -7.96
CA HIS A 3 -21.79 7.41 -6.74
C HIS A 3 -20.72 8.44 -6.38
N THR A 4 -20.89 9.12 -5.25
CA THR A 4 -19.83 9.94 -4.67
C THR A 4 -18.73 9.00 -4.23
N HIS A 5 -17.54 9.17 -4.81
CA HIS A 5 -16.36 8.41 -4.42
C HIS A 5 -15.95 8.75 -2.98
N SER A 6 -15.35 7.78 -2.29
CA SER A 6 -14.81 7.94 -0.96
C SER A 6 -13.56 8.82 -0.97
N LYS A 7 -13.45 9.72 0.00
CA LYS A 7 -12.25 10.52 0.26
C LYS A 7 -11.51 9.95 1.46
N TRP A 8 -10.19 9.87 1.36
CA TRP A 8 -9.31 9.35 2.40
C TRP A 8 -8.20 10.35 2.67
N VAL A 9 -7.76 10.47 3.92
CA VAL A 9 -6.71 11.42 4.28
C VAL A 9 -5.65 10.78 5.18
N THR A 10 -4.39 11.10 4.91
CA THR A 10 -3.26 10.74 5.76
C THR A 10 -2.19 11.83 5.72
N ARG A 11 -1.11 11.62 6.47
CA ARG A 11 0.03 12.53 6.48
C ARG A 11 0.82 12.50 5.16
N GLU A 12 1.33 13.65 4.77
CA GLU A 12 2.20 13.89 3.62
C GLU A 12 3.52 13.08 3.66
N ARG A 13 4.20 13.01 2.52
CA ARG A 13 5.42 12.20 2.32
C ARG A 13 5.14 10.71 2.61
N PRO A 14 4.16 10.11 1.92
CA PRO A 14 3.73 8.74 2.17
C PRO A 14 4.83 7.74 1.86
N LYS A 15 4.82 6.61 2.56
CA LYS A 15 5.73 5.48 2.35
C LYS A 15 4.95 4.21 2.67
N ILE A 16 5.35 3.10 2.07
CA ILE A 16 4.88 1.74 2.34
C ILE A 16 3.36 1.70 2.57
N ASP A 17 2.90 1.70 3.82
CA ASP A 17 1.48 1.55 4.18
C ASP A 17 0.59 2.69 3.66
N ARG A 18 1.12 3.93 3.63
CA ARG A 18 0.40 5.10 3.11
C ARG A 18 0.26 5.14 1.59
N ILE A 19 0.88 4.18 0.89
CA ILE A 19 0.70 3.91 -0.54
C ILE A 19 -0.02 2.56 -0.74
N ALA A 20 0.31 1.54 0.06
CA ALA A 20 -0.32 0.22 0.00
C ALA A 20 -1.83 0.31 0.27
N CYS A 21 -2.25 1.08 1.27
CA CYS A 21 -3.66 1.27 1.60
C CYS A 21 -4.43 1.93 0.45
N PRO A 22 -3.98 3.06 -0.15
CA PRO A 22 -4.58 3.59 -1.36
C PRO A 22 -4.69 2.59 -2.51
N TRP A 23 -3.66 1.77 -2.72
CA TRP A 23 -3.72 0.70 -3.73
C TRP A 23 -4.82 -0.30 -3.44
N LEU A 24 -4.89 -0.80 -2.20
CA LEU A 24 -5.92 -1.75 -1.78
C LEU A 24 -7.33 -1.16 -1.94
N ILE A 25 -7.51 0.08 -1.49
CA ILE A 25 -8.79 0.79 -1.59
C ILE A 25 -9.21 0.89 -3.06
N ARG A 26 -8.34 1.40 -3.95
CA ARG A 26 -8.66 1.56 -5.38
C ARG A 26 -8.87 0.23 -6.12
N ARG A 27 -8.30 -0.87 -5.66
CA ARG A 27 -8.40 -2.18 -6.35
C ARG A 27 -9.53 -3.05 -5.82
N PHE A 28 -9.91 -2.92 -4.55
CA PHE A 28 -10.84 -3.86 -3.90
C PHE A 28 -12.03 -3.22 -3.20
N ILE A 29 -12.00 -1.91 -2.92
CA ILE A 29 -13.02 -1.24 -2.09
C ILE A 29 -13.79 -0.19 -2.90
N ASP A 30 -13.08 0.82 -3.42
CA ASP A 30 -13.66 1.91 -4.20
C ASP A 30 -12.68 2.36 -5.29
N PRO A 31 -12.94 2.03 -6.58
CA PRO A 31 -12.04 2.35 -7.67
C PRO A 31 -11.90 3.84 -7.96
N GLY A 32 -12.82 4.68 -7.50
CA GLY A 32 -12.72 6.13 -7.68
C GLY A 32 -12.25 6.88 -6.44
N ALA A 33 -11.75 6.17 -5.41
CA ALA A 33 -11.30 6.79 -4.18
C ALA A 33 -10.25 7.91 -4.41
N GLU A 34 -10.49 9.01 -3.71
CA GLU A 34 -9.62 10.19 -3.66
C GLU A 34 -8.78 10.19 -2.38
N PHE A 35 -7.53 10.64 -2.48
CA PHE A 35 -6.58 10.64 -1.37
C PHE A 35 -6.08 12.05 -1.12
N LEU A 36 -5.99 12.45 0.13
CA LEU A 36 -5.46 13.73 0.57
C LEU A 36 -4.21 13.46 1.40
N TYR A 37 -3.12 14.12 1.03
CA TYR A 37 -1.85 14.10 1.74
C TYR A 37 -1.62 15.49 2.33
N VAL A 38 -1.58 15.56 3.67
CA VAL A 38 -1.55 16.84 4.40
C VAL A 38 -0.52 16.82 5.52
N PRO A 39 -0.10 17.98 6.05
CA PRO A 39 0.76 18.02 7.23
C PRO A 39 0.18 17.18 8.37
N SER A 40 1.04 16.51 9.13
CA SER A 40 0.59 15.53 10.15
C SER A 40 -0.34 16.15 11.20
N ALA A 41 -0.17 17.42 11.53
CA ALA A 41 -1.03 18.15 12.49
C ALA A 41 -2.44 18.43 11.94
N ASP A 42 -2.62 18.41 10.62
CA ASP A 42 -3.85 18.85 9.96
C ASP A 42 -4.76 17.68 9.58
N VAL A 43 -4.30 16.43 9.65
CA VAL A 43 -5.03 15.24 9.18
C VAL A 43 -6.47 15.18 9.71
N LEU A 44 -6.68 15.33 11.02
CA LEU A 44 -8.02 15.24 11.61
C LEU A 44 -8.89 16.47 11.29
N THR A 45 -8.29 17.66 11.19
CA THR A 45 -9.00 18.88 10.80
C THR A 45 -9.50 18.77 9.36
N ILE A 46 -8.64 18.33 8.45
CA ILE A 46 -8.97 18.14 7.03
C ILE A 46 -9.95 16.97 6.86
N ALA A 47 -9.78 15.87 7.60
CA ALA A 47 -10.75 14.76 7.60
C ALA A 47 -12.18 15.26 7.84
N LYS A 48 -12.36 16.12 8.86
CA LYS A 48 -13.66 16.71 9.17
C LYS A 48 -14.15 17.68 8.09
N ALA A 49 -13.27 18.55 7.59
CA ALA A 49 -13.63 19.58 6.60
C ALA A 49 -14.02 18.97 5.24
N GLU A 50 -13.28 17.96 4.80
CA GLU A 50 -13.45 17.30 3.50
C GLU A 50 -14.38 16.08 3.54
N GLN A 51 -14.92 15.74 4.72
CA GLN A 51 -15.65 14.49 4.96
C GLN A 51 -14.83 13.26 4.52
N ALA A 52 -13.52 13.33 4.72
CA ALA A 52 -12.56 12.28 4.37
C ALA A 52 -12.30 11.35 5.56
N ILE A 53 -12.06 10.06 5.26
CA ILE A 53 -11.78 9.04 6.26
C ILE A 53 -10.27 9.05 6.57
N PRO A 54 -9.85 9.35 7.82
CA PRO A 54 -8.44 9.34 8.16
C PRO A 54 -7.92 7.90 8.30
N TYR A 55 -6.69 7.66 7.85
CA TYR A 55 -6.01 6.37 7.97
C TYR A 55 -4.51 6.53 8.20
N ASP A 56 -3.88 5.49 8.72
CA ASP A 56 -2.45 5.44 9.07
C ASP A 56 -1.99 6.61 9.95
N VAL A 57 -2.81 6.94 10.96
CA VAL A 57 -2.51 7.92 12.01
C VAL A 57 -2.97 7.38 13.37
N PRO A 58 -2.49 7.93 14.50
CA PRO A 58 -2.95 7.50 15.82
C PRO A 58 -4.46 7.68 16.02
N ASP A 59 -5.06 6.79 16.83
CA ASP A 59 -6.44 6.92 17.35
C ASP A 59 -7.57 6.95 16.30
N VAL A 60 -7.34 6.44 15.09
CA VAL A 60 -8.37 6.28 14.04
C VAL A 60 -8.68 4.80 13.75
N GLN A 61 -9.83 4.53 13.15
CA GLN A 61 -10.28 3.17 12.86
C GLN A 61 -9.27 2.35 12.03
N PHE A 62 -8.73 2.97 10.97
CA PHE A 62 -7.76 2.36 10.06
C PHE A 62 -6.34 2.78 10.45
N SER A 63 -5.88 2.20 11.55
CA SER A 63 -4.53 2.39 12.10
C SER A 63 -3.89 1.03 12.42
N HIS A 64 -2.65 1.06 12.89
CA HIS A 64 -1.95 -0.13 13.33
C HIS A 64 -2.67 -0.80 14.53
N ARG A 65 -2.68 -2.13 14.55
CA ARG A 65 -3.33 -2.95 15.59
C ARG A 65 -2.35 -3.98 16.13
N GLY A 66 -1.66 -3.65 17.21
CA GLY A 66 -0.58 -4.50 17.73
C GLY A 66 0.56 -4.62 16.73
N GLU A 67 0.85 -5.85 16.27
CA GLU A 67 1.88 -6.10 15.24
C GLU A 67 1.36 -5.89 13.80
N TYR A 68 0.06 -5.65 13.60
CA TYR A 68 -0.56 -5.48 12.29
C TYR A 68 -0.54 -4.02 11.85
N CYS A 69 -0.26 -3.78 10.57
CA CYS A 69 -0.25 -2.44 9.96
C CYS A 69 -1.66 -2.00 9.52
N SER A 70 -1.82 -0.77 9.03
CA SER A 70 -3.11 -0.27 8.55
C SER A 70 -3.61 -1.10 7.34
N PHE A 71 -2.73 -1.60 6.48
CA PHE A 71 -3.12 -2.48 5.37
C PHE A 71 -3.80 -3.77 5.85
N ASP A 72 -3.30 -4.36 6.94
CA ASP A 72 -3.95 -5.52 7.59
C ASP A 72 -5.33 -5.15 8.15
N ALA A 73 -5.46 -3.97 8.75
CA ALA A 73 -6.73 -3.47 9.28
C ALA A 73 -7.78 -3.32 8.16
N PHE A 74 -7.39 -2.81 6.99
CA PHE A 74 -8.30 -2.74 5.83
C PHE A 74 -8.76 -4.11 5.36
N ILE A 75 -7.85 -5.09 5.22
CA ILE A 75 -8.22 -6.45 4.82
C ILE A 75 -9.23 -7.06 5.79
N ALA A 76 -8.98 -6.91 7.09
CA ALA A 76 -9.85 -7.45 8.13
C ALA A 76 -11.23 -6.77 8.15
N ASP A 77 -11.28 -5.44 8.16
CA ASP A 77 -12.52 -4.67 8.33
C ASP A 77 -13.44 -4.76 7.11
N PHE A 78 -12.86 -4.79 5.91
CA PHE A 78 -13.62 -4.97 4.66
C PHE A 78 -13.86 -6.44 4.31
N GLY A 79 -13.36 -7.38 5.12
CA GLY A 79 -13.58 -8.81 4.94
C GLY A 79 -13.01 -9.37 3.63
N LEU A 80 -11.85 -8.85 3.18
CA LEU A 80 -11.20 -9.28 1.94
C LEU A 80 -10.54 -10.65 2.15
N ARG A 81 -10.88 -11.64 1.31
CA ARG A 81 -10.50 -13.06 1.49
C ARG A 81 -9.56 -13.61 0.41
N ASP A 82 -8.94 -12.74 -0.38
CA ASP A 82 -7.99 -13.19 -1.40
C ASP A 82 -6.69 -13.68 -0.75
N PRO A 83 -6.25 -14.94 -0.96
CA PRO A 83 -5.00 -15.45 -0.41
C PRO A 83 -3.77 -14.64 -0.84
N ALA A 84 -3.77 -14.08 -2.04
CA ALA A 84 -2.67 -13.24 -2.49
C ALA A 84 -2.59 -11.90 -1.74
N LEU A 85 -3.73 -11.37 -1.27
CA LEU A 85 -3.73 -10.22 -0.38
C LEU A 85 -3.16 -10.56 0.99
N ALA A 86 -3.37 -11.77 1.51
CA ALA A 86 -2.77 -12.20 2.78
C ALA A 86 -1.24 -12.28 2.68
N ASP A 87 -0.71 -12.81 1.56
CA ASP A 87 0.72 -12.83 1.28
C ASP A 87 1.30 -11.40 1.10
N LEU A 88 0.58 -10.54 0.38
CA LEU A 88 1.00 -9.14 0.20
C LEU A 88 0.99 -8.39 1.54
N ALA A 89 0.00 -8.61 2.39
CA ALA A 89 -0.08 -8.01 3.71
C ALA A 89 1.11 -8.39 4.60
N LEU A 90 1.60 -9.63 4.51
CA LEU A 90 2.82 -10.03 5.19
C LEU A 90 4.04 -9.23 4.70
N ILE A 91 4.19 -9.02 3.40
CA ILE A 91 5.28 -8.22 2.83
C ILE A 91 5.17 -6.76 3.27
N VAL A 92 3.99 -6.15 3.16
CA VAL A 92 3.75 -4.76 3.56
C VAL A 92 4.04 -4.57 5.04
N ARG A 93 3.46 -5.40 5.90
CA ARG A 93 3.67 -5.35 7.35
C ARG A 93 5.15 -5.42 7.71
N ARG A 94 5.92 -6.34 7.13
CA ARG A 94 7.34 -6.50 7.45
C ARG A 94 8.19 -5.33 6.96
N ALA A 95 7.87 -4.77 5.79
CA ALA A 95 8.52 -3.57 5.30
C ALA A 95 8.21 -2.34 6.18
N ASP A 96 6.96 -2.21 6.65
CA ASP A 96 6.49 -1.03 7.38
C ASP A 96 6.89 -1.04 8.87
N THR A 97 6.78 -2.19 9.55
CA THR A 97 7.03 -2.30 11.00
C THR A 97 8.51 -2.47 11.37
N GLY A 98 9.44 -2.19 10.45
CA GLY A 98 10.89 -2.24 10.73
C GLY A 98 11.46 -3.63 11.03
N LYS A 99 10.80 -4.71 10.57
CA LYS A 99 11.29 -6.11 10.63
C LYS A 99 11.40 -6.73 9.22
N PRO A 100 12.05 -6.05 8.24
CA PRO A 100 12.00 -6.45 6.84
C PRO A 100 12.70 -7.79 6.56
N GLU A 101 13.64 -8.21 7.39
CA GLU A 101 14.40 -9.47 7.26
C GLU A 101 13.54 -10.74 7.28
N LEU A 102 12.27 -10.63 7.70
CA LEU A 102 11.36 -11.77 7.84
C LEU A 102 10.67 -12.20 6.53
N THR A 103 10.79 -11.42 5.45
CA THR A 103 10.43 -11.89 4.10
C THR A 103 11.43 -11.34 3.06
N PRO A 104 11.91 -12.15 2.10
CA PRO A 104 12.91 -11.69 1.12
C PRO A 104 12.49 -10.45 0.31
N GLN A 105 11.19 -10.24 0.13
CA GLN A 105 10.62 -9.16 -0.68
C GLN A 105 10.56 -7.83 0.08
N SER A 106 10.48 -7.86 1.42
CA SER A 106 10.29 -6.64 2.23
C SER A 106 11.45 -5.65 2.17
N PRO A 107 12.73 -6.06 2.23
CA PRO A 107 13.85 -5.13 2.08
C PRO A 107 13.84 -4.42 0.71
N GLY A 108 13.45 -5.16 -0.35
CA GLY A 108 13.29 -4.60 -1.69
C GLY A 108 12.15 -3.59 -1.77
N LEU A 109 10.98 -3.91 -1.21
CA LEU A 109 9.85 -2.98 -1.14
C LEU A 109 10.21 -1.71 -0.35
N LEU A 110 10.89 -1.86 0.80
CA LEU A 110 11.39 -0.73 1.59
C LEU A 110 12.33 0.15 0.76
N ALA A 111 13.33 -0.45 0.09
CA ALA A 111 14.28 0.29 -0.74
C ALA A 111 13.58 1.06 -1.88
N VAL A 112 12.66 0.41 -2.59
CA VAL A 112 11.86 1.04 -3.66
C VAL A 112 11.00 2.17 -3.09
N SER A 113 10.32 1.96 -1.97
CA SER A 113 9.46 2.99 -1.36
C SER A 113 10.27 4.21 -0.89
N LEU A 114 11.46 4.02 -0.33
CA LEU A 114 12.35 5.12 0.05
C LEU A 114 12.86 5.86 -1.20
N GLY A 115 13.25 5.14 -2.25
CA GLY A 115 13.68 5.72 -3.52
C GLY A 115 12.60 6.56 -4.19
N LEU A 116 11.35 6.06 -4.25
CA LEU A 116 10.21 6.81 -4.76
C LEU A 116 9.99 8.12 -3.98
N SER A 117 10.13 8.10 -2.66
CA SER A 117 10.00 9.31 -1.81
C SER A 117 11.07 10.37 -2.11
N VAL A 118 12.25 9.95 -2.57
CA VAL A 118 13.32 10.86 -3.01
C VAL A 118 13.06 11.39 -4.41
N ASN A 119 12.63 10.52 -5.33
CA ASN A 119 12.41 10.88 -6.74
C ASN A 119 11.20 11.81 -6.95
N TYR A 120 10.19 11.69 -6.10
CA TYR A 120 8.91 12.40 -6.26
C TYR A 120 8.65 13.27 -5.02
N PRO A 121 8.86 14.60 -5.12
CA PRO A 121 8.45 15.54 -4.09
C PRO A 121 6.94 15.64 -3.93
N ASP A 122 6.21 15.49 -5.04
CA ASP A 122 4.75 15.49 -5.11
C ASP A 122 4.18 14.13 -4.67
N ASP A 123 3.31 14.15 -3.66
CA ASP A 123 2.79 12.93 -3.04
C ASP A 123 1.82 12.15 -3.95
N HIS A 124 1.13 12.83 -4.87
CA HIS A 124 0.23 12.19 -5.83
C HIS A 124 1.00 11.48 -6.94
N ALA A 125 2.04 12.11 -7.48
CA ALA A 125 2.95 11.48 -8.41
C ALA A 125 3.64 10.27 -7.76
N MET A 126 4.05 10.39 -6.49
CA MET A 126 4.60 9.27 -5.75
C MET A 126 3.59 8.12 -5.60
N LEU A 127 2.33 8.43 -5.29
CA LEU A 127 1.25 7.46 -5.22
C LEU A 127 1.09 6.72 -6.56
N ASP A 128 0.96 7.45 -7.67
CA ASP A 128 0.75 6.84 -9.00
C ASP A 128 1.86 5.86 -9.38
N HIS A 129 3.12 6.19 -9.10
CA HIS A 129 4.24 5.27 -9.31
C HIS A 129 4.23 4.09 -8.31
N GLY A 130 3.84 4.35 -7.06
CA GLY A 130 3.67 3.31 -6.06
C GLY A 130 2.58 2.29 -6.42
N MET A 131 1.48 2.74 -7.04
CA MET A 131 0.40 1.86 -7.51
C MET A 131 0.92 0.77 -8.44
N VAL A 132 1.83 1.12 -9.36
CA VAL A 132 2.44 0.16 -10.30
C VAL A 132 3.26 -0.91 -9.55
N VAL A 133 3.98 -0.52 -8.51
CA VAL A 133 4.77 -1.46 -7.69
C VAL A 133 3.87 -2.47 -7.00
N TYR A 134 2.77 -2.02 -6.41
CA TYR A 134 1.81 -2.91 -5.75
C TYR A 134 1.04 -3.79 -6.74
N ASP A 135 0.66 -3.27 -7.91
CA ASP A 135 0.11 -4.09 -9.00
C ASP A 135 1.08 -5.21 -9.41
N ALA A 136 2.37 -4.89 -9.56
CA ALA A 136 3.41 -5.85 -9.92
C ALA A 136 3.63 -6.92 -8.83
N LEU A 137 3.73 -6.51 -7.56
CA LEU A 137 3.88 -7.46 -6.44
C LEU A 137 2.66 -8.37 -6.32
N TYR A 138 1.45 -7.81 -6.44
CA TYR A 138 0.23 -8.60 -6.38
C TYR A 138 0.12 -9.60 -7.54
N ALA A 139 0.42 -9.17 -8.77
CA ALA A 139 0.46 -10.04 -9.94
C ALA A 139 1.51 -11.15 -9.78
N TRP A 140 2.69 -10.83 -9.24
CA TRP A 140 3.73 -11.82 -8.96
C TRP A 140 3.27 -12.88 -7.96
N ILE A 141 2.65 -12.47 -6.84
CA ILE A 141 2.09 -13.39 -5.84
C ILE A 141 1.05 -14.31 -6.49
N ARG A 142 0.17 -13.76 -7.33
CA ARG A 142 -0.93 -14.53 -7.95
C ARG A 142 -0.50 -15.49 -9.04
N SER A 143 0.50 -15.14 -9.84
CA SER A 143 0.69 -15.77 -11.15
C SER A 143 2.10 -16.28 -11.40
N THR A 144 3.14 -15.62 -10.90
CA THR A 144 4.52 -15.86 -11.36
C THR A 144 5.51 -16.13 -10.22
N ARG A 145 5.02 -16.49 -9.02
CA ARG A 145 5.87 -16.76 -7.84
C ARG A 145 6.92 -17.85 -8.06
N ALA A 146 6.64 -18.82 -8.93
CA ALA A 146 7.54 -19.93 -9.24
C ALA A 146 8.48 -19.65 -10.42
N GLU A 147 8.30 -18.53 -11.14
CA GLU A 147 9.15 -18.18 -12.27
C GLU A 147 10.53 -17.75 -11.76
N VAL A 148 11.57 -18.37 -12.31
CA VAL A 148 12.96 -18.03 -12.02
C VAL A 148 13.64 -17.64 -13.32
N HIS A 149 14.30 -16.49 -13.34
CA HIS A 149 15.21 -16.15 -14.43
C HIS A 149 16.48 -16.98 -14.26
N SER A 150 16.64 -18.00 -15.12
CA SER A 150 17.88 -18.74 -15.24
C SER A 150 18.89 -17.91 -16.03
N ALA A 151 20.07 -17.66 -15.45
CA ALA A 151 21.19 -17.03 -16.14
C ALA A 151 21.85 -17.97 -17.18
N ASP A 152 21.41 -19.22 -17.27
CA ASP A 152 21.88 -20.18 -18.27
C ASP A 152 21.25 -19.90 -19.64
N LEU A 153 21.87 -19.00 -20.41
CA LEU A 153 21.49 -18.66 -21.79
C LEU A 153 21.59 -19.84 -22.76
N SER A 154 22.14 -20.99 -22.35
CA SER A 154 22.28 -22.18 -23.19
C SER A 154 21.02 -23.06 -23.25
N LYS A 155 20.07 -22.85 -22.33
CA LYS A 155 18.79 -23.59 -22.32
C LYS A 155 17.67 -22.72 -22.86
N LYS A 156 17.29 -22.94 -24.11
CA LYS A 156 15.99 -22.45 -24.62
C LYS A 156 14.89 -23.18 -23.86
N GLN A 157 14.00 -22.42 -23.21
CA GLN A 157 12.79 -22.93 -22.59
C GLN A 157 11.91 -23.59 -23.67
N PRO A 158 11.27 -24.74 -23.37
CA PRO A 158 10.49 -25.52 -24.34
C PRO A 158 9.27 -24.75 -24.87
#